data_AF-A0A7X6U0T6-F1
#
_entry.id   AF-A0A7X6U0T6-F1
#
_cell.length_a   1.000
_cell.length_b   1.000
_cell.length_c   1.000
_cell.angle_alpha   90.00
_cell.angle_beta   90.00
_cell.angle_gamma   90.00
#
_symmetry.space_group_name_H-M   'P 1'
#
loop_
_entity.id
_entity.type
_entity.pdbx_description
1 polymer ?
#
loop_
_entity_poly.entity_id
_entity_poly.type
_entity_poly.pdbx_seq_one_letter_code
_entity_poly.pdbx_strand_id
1 'polypeptide(L)'
;MEVEYIDHSGFSVETDHYFLIFDYFKGGLTIKEKPTIVFSSHHHGDHFNPEIFDWQKDHPQIHYVLGHDIEVEKQENRFFMAPCQKMTIGEIEIKSFGSTDAGVSFLVQAEGKYIFHAGDLNWWHWSCDSREDQLKAEDDFKEEISKID
;
A
#
# COMPACT_ATOMS: atom_id res chain seq x y z
N MET A 1 16.85 -5.35 -6.22
CA MET A 1 15.59 -4.63 -5.91
C MET A 1 15.61 -3.36 -6.72
N GLU A 2 14.64 -3.24 -7.61
CA GLU A 2 14.43 -2.09 -8.49
C GLU A 2 13.09 -1.46 -8.10
N VAL A 3 13.03 -0.13 -8.07
CA VAL A 3 11.83 0.63 -7.72
C VAL A 3 11.53 1.57 -8.87
N GLU A 4 10.33 1.48 -9.42
CA GLU A 4 9.87 2.34 -10.51
C GLU A 4 8.65 3.14 -10.07
N TYR A 5 8.70 4.44 -10.30
CA TYR A 5 7.55 5.33 -10.16
C TYR A 5 6.60 5.15 -11.36
N ILE A 6 5.31 5.07 -11.07
CA ILE A 6 4.26 4.93 -12.09
C ILE A 6 3.55 6.28 -12.27
N ASP A 7 2.76 6.70 -11.28
CA ASP A 7 2.09 8.00 -11.20
C ASP A 7 1.57 8.22 -9.77
N HIS A 8 1.51 9.47 -9.29
CA HIS A 8 1.00 9.83 -7.95
C HIS A 8 1.66 9.04 -6.79
N SER A 9 0.88 8.27 -6.04
CA SER A 9 1.33 7.33 -5.00
C SER A 9 1.68 5.95 -5.54
N GLY A 10 1.60 5.76 -6.86
CA GLY A 10 1.82 4.51 -7.57
C GLY A 10 3.29 4.17 -7.78
N PHE A 11 3.72 3.02 -7.27
CA PHE A 11 5.08 2.49 -7.45
C PHE A 11 5.05 1.00 -7.77
N SER A 12 6.05 0.52 -8.50
CA SER A 12 6.37 -0.91 -8.55
C SER A 12 7.72 -1.18 -7.90
N VAL A 13 7.83 -2.35 -7.28
CA VAL A 13 9.08 -2.86 -6.70
C VAL A 13 9.33 -4.26 -7.24
N GLU A 14 10.40 -4.39 -8.00
CA GLU A 14 10.86 -5.67 -8.52
C GLU A 14 11.99 -6.22 -7.63
N THR A 15 11.76 -7.40 -7.07
CA THR A 15 12.74 -8.18 -6.32
C THR A 15 13.21 -9.39 -7.14
N ASP A 16 14.04 -10.26 -6.58
CA ASP A 16 14.59 -11.37 -7.36
C ASP A 16 13.47 -12.35 -7.77
N HIS A 17 12.50 -12.58 -6.87
CA HIS A 17 11.40 -13.54 -7.05
C HIS A 17 10.01 -12.91 -7.09
N TYR A 18 9.82 -11.68 -6.60
CA TYR A 18 8.49 -11.04 -6.51
C TYR A 18 8.40 -9.73 -7.28
N PHE A 19 7.20 -9.44 -7.76
CA PHE A 19 6.81 -8.13 -8.29
C PHE A 19 5.72 -7.52 -7.41
N LEU A 20 5.98 -6.36 -6.83
CA LEU A 20 5.07 -5.69 -5.91
C LEU A 20 4.59 -4.39 -6.56
N ILE A 21 3.31 -4.08 -6.45
CA ILE A 21 2.71 -2.88 -7.03
C ILE A 21 1.94 -2.18 -5.92
N PHE A 22 2.17 -0.90 -5.71
CA PHE A 22 1.52 -0.10 -4.66
C PHE A 22 0.72 1.02 -5.30
N ASP A 23 -0.49 1.24 -4.80
CA ASP A 23 -1.40 2.35 -5.11
C ASP A 23 -1.53 2.71 -6.60
N TYR A 24 -1.60 1.66 -7.44
CA TYR A 24 -1.84 1.88 -8.86
C TYR A 24 -3.26 2.43 -9.07
N PHE A 25 -3.34 3.59 -9.73
CA PHE A 25 -4.60 4.16 -10.19
C PHE A 25 -4.62 4.48 -11.70
N LYS A 26 -3.47 4.80 -12.28
CA LYS A 26 -3.26 4.99 -13.72
C LYS A 26 -1.77 4.87 -14.06
N GLY A 27 -1.46 4.82 -15.35
CA GLY A 27 -0.10 4.93 -15.87
C GLY A 27 0.32 3.69 -16.66
N GLY A 28 1.50 3.75 -17.27
CA GLY A 28 2.06 2.61 -17.98
C GLY A 28 2.72 1.65 -17.00
N LEU A 29 2.19 0.44 -16.87
CA LEU A 29 2.78 -0.64 -16.08
C LEU A 29 2.76 -1.94 -16.89
N THR A 30 3.89 -2.64 -16.93
CA THR A 30 3.97 -4.00 -17.48
C THR A 30 4.16 -4.98 -16.33
N ILE A 31 3.17 -5.85 -16.11
CA ILE A 31 3.26 -6.91 -15.10
C ILE A 31 4.36 -7.89 -15.51
N LYS A 32 5.25 -8.22 -14.58
CA LYS A 32 6.36 -9.14 -14.81
C LYS A 32 5.87 -10.58 -14.69
N GLU A 33 6.54 -11.51 -15.37
CA GLU A 33 6.33 -12.96 -15.24
C GLU A 33 6.89 -13.50 -13.91
N LYS A 34 6.36 -12.98 -12.80
CA LYS A 34 6.74 -13.29 -11.41
C LYS A 34 5.48 -13.33 -10.53
N PRO A 35 5.50 -14.07 -9.40
CA PRO A 35 4.51 -13.92 -8.35
C PRO A 35 4.30 -12.43 -8.01
N THR A 36 3.08 -11.96 -8.20
CA THR A 36 2.74 -10.53 -8.11
C THR A 36 1.80 -10.27 -6.94
N ILE A 37 2.08 -9.22 -6.17
CA ILE A 37 1.18 -8.74 -5.12
C ILE A 37 0.90 -7.25 -5.36
N VAL A 38 -0.38 -6.91 -5.48
CA VAL A 38 -0.84 -5.53 -5.64
C VAL A 38 -1.40 -5.03 -4.31
N PHE A 39 -0.96 -3.87 -3.90
CA PHE A 39 -1.34 -3.21 -2.66
C PHE A 39 -2.12 -1.93 -3.01
N SER A 40 -3.26 -1.72 -2.35
CA SER A 40 -3.98 -0.44 -2.38
C SER A 40 -4.27 -0.01 -0.95
N SER A 41 -3.71 1.13 -0.55
CA SER A 41 -3.76 1.64 0.83
C SER A 41 -5.16 1.99 1.29
N HIS A 42 -5.97 2.59 0.40
CA HIS A 42 -7.31 3.08 0.71
C HIS A 42 -8.15 3.33 -0.55
N HIS A 43 -9.40 3.77 -0.37
CA HIS A 43 -10.39 3.84 -1.44
C HIS A 43 -10.33 5.06 -2.39
N HIS A 44 -9.50 6.08 -2.12
CA HIS A 44 -9.46 7.26 -2.99
C HIS A 44 -8.96 6.90 -4.41
N GLY A 45 -9.55 7.55 -5.42
CA GLY A 45 -9.36 7.18 -6.82
C GLY A 45 -7.97 7.46 -7.40
N ASP A 46 -7.12 8.14 -6.65
CA ASP A 46 -5.70 8.39 -6.92
C ASP A 46 -4.77 7.41 -6.19
N HIS A 47 -5.34 6.44 -5.47
CA HIS A 47 -4.65 5.31 -4.81
C HIS A 47 -5.21 3.94 -5.19
N PHE A 48 -6.44 3.89 -5.70
CA PHE A 48 -7.11 2.65 -6.08
C PHE A 48 -7.88 2.79 -7.38
N ASN A 49 -7.67 1.85 -8.30
CA ASN A 49 -8.49 1.68 -9.49
C ASN A 49 -8.89 0.20 -9.65
N PRO A 50 -10.19 -0.15 -9.70
CA PRO A 50 -10.65 -1.52 -9.89
C PRO A 50 -10.11 -2.23 -11.14
N GLU A 51 -9.58 -1.50 -12.13
CA GLU A 51 -8.97 -2.09 -13.33
C GLU A 51 -7.80 -3.04 -13.00
N ILE A 52 -7.16 -2.88 -11.83
CA ILE A 52 -6.12 -3.80 -11.37
C ILE A 52 -6.60 -5.25 -11.33
N PHE A 53 -7.89 -5.49 -11.11
CA PHE A 53 -8.45 -6.83 -11.03
C PHE A 53 -8.51 -7.53 -12.39
N ASP A 54 -8.49 -6.79 -13.50
CA ASP A 54 -8.46 -7.39 -14.83
C ASP A 54 -7.14 -8.10 -15.11
N TRP A 55 -6.05 -7.71 -14.44
CA TRP A 55 -4.72 -8.31 -14.62
C TRP A 55 -4.67 -9.79 -14.25
N GLN A 56 -5.56 -10.26 -13.37
CA GLN A 56 -5.63 -11.68 -13.00
C GLN A 56 -6.05 -12.59 -14.17
N LYS A 57 -6.62 -12.02 -15.25
CA LYS A 57 -6.98 -12.76 -16.47
C LYS A 57 -5.75 -13.29 -17.18
N ASP A 58 -4.68 -12.49 -17.22
CA ASP A 58 -3.41 -12.82 -17.86
C ASP A 58 -2.37 -13.35 -16.85
N HIS A 59 -2.47 -12.93 -15.58
CA HIS A 59 -1.55 -13.28 -14.49
C HIS A 59 -2.29 -13.95 -13.32
N PRO A 60 -2.61 -15.26 -13.39
CA PRO A 60 -3.48 -15.94 -12.42
C PRO A 60 -2.87 -16.11 -11.02
N GLN A 61 -1.58 -15.83 -10.84
CA GLN A 61 -0.89 -15.91 -9.53
C GLN A 61 -0.87 -14.58 -8.77
N ILE A 62 -1.65 -13.58 -9.22
CA ILE A 62 -1.73 -12.27 -8.59
C ILE A 62 -2.58 -12.30 -7.32
N HIS A 63 -2.09 -11.65 -6.27
CA HIS A 63 -2.82 -11.41 -5.04
C HIS A 63 -3.03 -9.90 -4.84
N TYR A 64 -4.15 -9.53 -4.22
CA TYR A 64 -4.49 -8.15 -3.92
C TYR A 64 -4.59 -7.98 -2.41
N VAL A 65 -3.90 -6.97 -1.89
CA VAL A 65 -3.91 -6.58 -0.47
C VAL A 65 -4.47 -5.17 -0.40
N LEU A 66 -5.68 -5.06 0.13
CA LEU A 66 -6.51 -3.87 0.06
C LEU A 66 -6.70 -3.28 1.46
N GLY A 67 -6.75 -1.96 1.57
CA GLY A 67 -7.23 -1.27 2.76
C GLY A 67 -8.64 -1.73 3.13
N HIS A 68 -8.92 -1.81 4.43
CA HIS A 68 -10.22 -2.25 4.96
C HIS A 68 -11.41 -1.39 4.50
N ASP A 69 -11.15 -0.17 4.02
CA ASP A 69 -12.13 0.81 3.54
C ASP A 69 -12.44 0.68 2.04
N ILE A 70 -11.75 -0.23 1.33
CA ILE A 70 -12.04 -0.52 -0.09
C ILE A 70 -13.21 -1.51 -0.19
N GLU A 71 -14.33 -1.07 -0.74
CA GLU A 71 -15.53 -1.90 -0.90
C GLU A 71 -15.60 -2.56 -2.29
N VAL A 72 -15.20 -3.83 -2.38
CA VAL A 72 -15.28 -4.63 -3.61
C VAL A 72 -15.74 -6.06 -3.34
N GLU A 73 -16.13 -6.78 -4.38
CA GLU A 73 -16.47 -8.20 -4.26
C GLU A 73 -15.30 -8.99 -3.66
N LYS A 74 -15.58 -9.80 -2.64
CA LYS A 74 -14.60 -10.68 -2.00
C LYS A 74 -14.28 -11.86 -2.90
N GLN A 75 -12.99 -12.13 -3.08
CA GLN A 75 -12.49 -13.29 -3.82
C GLN A 75 -11.30 -13.88 -3.06
N GLU A 76 -10.93 -15.13 -3.33
CA GLU A 76 -9.88 -15.85 -2.58
C GLU A 76 -8.51 -15.16 -2.65
N ASN A 77 -8.23 -14.44 -3.74
CA ASN A 77 -6.99 -13.70 -3.94
C ASN A 77 -7.06 -12.22 -3.50
N ARG A 78 -8.14 -11.81 -2.81
CA ARG A 78 -8.34 -10.43 -2.31
C ARG A 78 -8.37 -10.43 -0.79
N PHE A 79 -7.34 -9.85 -0.19
CA PHE A 79 -7.20 -9.71 1.25
C PHE A 79 -7.45 -8.27 1.66
N PHE A 80 -8.13 -8.08 2.79
CA PHE A 80 -8.44 -6.76 3.34
C PHE A 80 -7.72 -6.60 4.66
N MET A 81 -6.96 -5.51 4.81
CA MET A 81 -6.18 -5.24 6.01
C MET A 81 -6.69 -3.98 6.71
N ALA A 82 -7.07 -4.14 7.98
CA ALA A 82 -7.29 -3.04 8.92
C ALA A 82 -5.96 -2.63 9.58
N PRO A 83 -5.86 -1.46 10.22
CA PRO A 83 -4.66 -1.07 10.97
C PRO A 83 -4.23 -2.13 12.00
N CYS A 84 -2.93 -2.23 12.26
CA CYS A 84 -2.31 -3.13 13.23
C CYS A 84 -2.56 -4.63 12.95
N GLN A 85 -2.69 -5.02 11.68
CA GLN A 85 -2.79 -6.41 11.28
C GLN A 85 -1.49 -6.92 10.67
N LYS A 86 -1.32 -8.24 10.72
CA LYS A 86 -0.18 -8.94 10.13
C LYS A 86 -0.68 -10.14 9.34
N MET A 87 -0.12 -10.35 8.16
CA MET A 87 -0.39 -11.51 7.33
C MET A 87 0.86 -11.95 6.56
N THR A 88 0.75 -13.10 5.90
CA THR A 88 1.83 -13.68 5.10
C THR A 88 1.25 -14.23 3.80
N ILE A 89 1.90 -13.90 2.67
CA ILE A 89 1.59 -14.45 1.35
C ILE A 89 2.88 -15.05 0.79
N GLY A 90 2.95 -16.39 0.71
CA GLY A 90 4.20 -17.08 0.37
C GLY A 90 5.29 -16.77 1.41
N GLU A 91 6.40 -16.20 0.96
CA GLU A 91 7.52 -15.78 1.82
C GLU A 91 7.48 -14.28 2.18
N ILE A 92 6.42 -13.56 1.79
CA ILE A 92 6.25 -12.14 2.07
C ILE A 92 5.46 -11.95 3.35
N GLU A 93 6.07 -11.27 4.32
CA GLU A 93 5.38 -10.78 5.52
C GLU A 93 4.87 -9.35 5.28
N ILE A 94 3.61 -9.12 5.64
CA ILE A 94 2.93 -7.82 5.46
C ILE A 94 2.36 -7.42 6.81
N LYS A 95 2.71 -6.22 7.27
CA LYS A 95 2.07 -5.55 8.41
C LYS A 95 1.35 -4.30 7.91
N SER A 96 0.16 -4.04 8.43
CA SER A 96 -0.58 -2.80 8.18
C SER A 96 -0.56 -1.89 9.41
N PHE A 97 -0.49 -0.60 9.16
CA PHE A 97 -0.54 0.46 10.17
C PHE A 97 -1.64 1.46 9.79
N GLY A 98 -1.96 2.37 10.69
CA GLY A 98 -2.86 3.46 10.45
C GLY A 98 -2.35 4.46 9.41
N SER A 99 -3.21 5.41 9.10
CA SER A 99 -2.97 6.56 8.24
C SER A 99 -3.52 7.80 8.92
N THR A 100 -2.93 8.95 8.63
CA THR A 100 -3.39 10.26 9.13
C THR A 100 -4.51 10.87 8.28
N ASP A 101 -4.82 10.25 7.14
CA ASP A 101 -5.94 10.66 6.28
C ASP A 101 -6.94 9.50 6.08
N ALA A 102 -6.59 8.51 5.24
CA ALA A 102 -7.46 7.38 4.93
C ALA A 102 -6.74 6.01 4.86
N GLY A 103 -7.52 4.95 5.09
CA GLY A 103 -7.13 3.53 5.03
C GLY A 103 -5.94 3.13 5.88
N VAL A 104 -4.91 2.55 5.26
CA VAL A 104 -3.75 1.95 5.95
C VAL A 104 -2.43 2.27 5.25
N SER A 105 -1.33 2.17 6.01
CA SER A 105 0.03 2.07 5.47
C SER A 105 0.55 0.63 5.57
N PHE A 106 1.51 0.24 4.73
CA PHE A 106 2.03 -1.13 4.66
C PHE A 106 3.53 -1.20 4.93
N LEU A 107 3.94 -2.12 5.79
CA LEU A 107 5.31 -2.60 5.88
C LEU A 107 5.39 -4.01 5.28
N VAL A 108 6.15 -4.14 4.20
CA VAL A 108 6.32 -5.38 3.46
C VAL A 108 7.77 -5.85 3.62
N GLN A 109 7.93 -7.08 4.10
CA GLN A 109 9.21 -7.76 4.15
C GLN A 109 9.27 -8.82 3.05
N ALA A 110 10.17 -8.63 2.09
CA ALA A 110 10.39 -9.56 0.98
C ALA A 110 11.91 -9.79 0.80
N GLU A 111 12.34 -11.06 0.81
CA GLU A 111 13.74 -11.45 0.57
C GLU A 111 14.76 -10.74 1.48
N GLY A 112 14.42 -10.57 2.76
CA GLY A 112 15.26 -9.87 3.72
C GLY A 112 15.31 -8.35 3.55
N LYS A 113 14.50 -7.77 2.66
CA LYS A 113 14.35 -6.33 2.44
C LYS A 113 13.04 -5.84 3.05
N TYR A 114 13.03 -4.60 3.53
CA TYR A 114 11.85 -3.94 4.09
C TYR A 114 11.43 -2.78 3.20
N ILE A 115 10.14 -2.73 2.85
CA ILE A 115 9.52 -1.69 2.03
C ILE A 115 8.37 -1.13 2.86
N PHE A 116 8.43 0.17 3.15
CA PHE A 116 7.34 0.87 3.81
C PHE A 116 6.62 1.77 2.81
N HIS A 117 5.35 1.46 2.54
CA HIS A 117 4.46 2.25 1.69
C HIS A 117 3.47 3.00 2.60
N ALA A 118 3.63 4.32 2.68
CA ALA A 118 2.88 5.13 3.63
C ALA A 118 1.41 5.35 3.24
N GLY A 119 1.03 5.17 1.97
CA GLY A 119 -0.24 5.71 1.49
C GLY A 119 -0.31 7.21 1.83
N ASP A 120 -1.37 7.61 2.53
CA ASP A 120 -1.55 8.99 3.04
C ASP A 120 -1.21 9.17 4.53
N LEU A 121 -0.39 8.28 5.08
CA LEU A 121 0.28 8.54 6.35
C LEU A 121 1.34 9.63 6.14
N ASN A 122 1.03 10.85 6.57
CA ASN A 122 1.87 12.02 6.36
C ASN A 122 1.82 12.98 7.54
N TRP A 123 2.91 13.72 7.75
CA TRP A 123 2.90 14.86 8.65
C TRP A 123 2.39 16.09 7.90
N TRP A 124 1.09 16.33 8.01
CA TRP A 124 0.39 17.46 7.38
C TRP A 124 0.76 18.81 8.00
N HIS A 125 1.98 19.29 7.72
CA HIS A 125 2.50 20.54 8.25
C HIS A 125 2.30 21.71 7.29
N TRP A 126 1.13 22.34 7.35
CA TRP A 126 0.81 23.49 6.50
C TRP A 126 1.02 24.82 7.22
N SER A 127 1.67 25.77 6.55
CA SER A 127 1.98 27.09 7.12
C SER A 127 0.74 27.96 7.43
N CYS A 128 -0.41 27.63 6.82
CA CYS A 128 -1.68 28.32 7.04
C CYS A 128 -2.47 27.79 8.24
N ASP A 129 -2.10 26.63 8.77
CA ASP A 129 -2.83 25.99 9.86
C ASP A 129 -2.53 26.66 11.19
N SER A 130 -3.46 26.51 12.15
CA SER A 130 -3.22 26.99 13.50
C SER A 130 -2.06 26.24 14.16
N ARG A 131 -1.43 26.84 15.17
CA ARG A 131 -0.38 26.14 15.93
C ARG A 131 -0.89 24.86 16.58
N GLU A 132 -2.16 24.84 16.99
CA GLU A 132 -2.81 23.67 17.58
C GLU A 132 -2.95 22.54 16.54
N ASP A 133 -3.43 22.85 15.35
CA ASP A 133 -3.57 21.87 14.26
C ASP A 133 -2.20 21.31 13.83
N GLN A 134 -1.17 22.15 13.75
CA GLN A 134 0.18 21.71 13.41
C GLN A 134 0.78 20.75 14.46
N LEU A 135 0.52 21.00 15.74
CA LEU A 135 0.95 20.13 16.84
C LEU A 135 0.17 18.82 16.82
N LYS A 136 -1.13 18.88 16.55
CA LYS A 136 -1.96 17.68 16.41
C LYS A 136 -1.48 16.81 15.24
N ALA A 137 -1.19 17.39 14.08
CA ALA A 137 -0.66 16.66 12.94
C ALA A 137 0.72 16.02 13.23
N GLU A 138 1.55 16.69 14.04
CA GLU A 138 2.82 16.13 14.52
C GLU A 138 2.59 14.92 15.44
N ASP A 139 1.70 15.05 16.42
CA ASP A 139 1.41 14.01 17.41
C ASP A 139 0.78 12.78 16.74
N ASP A 140 -0.24 12.98 15.88
CA ASP A 140 -0.93 11.90 15.17
C ASP A 140 0.04 11.10 14.28
N PHE A 141 0.91 11.79 13.52
CA PHE A 141 1.91 11.14 12.68
C PHE A 141 2.95 10.37 13.50
N LYS A 142 3.49 10.98 14.56
CA LYS A 142 4.51 10.36 15.41
C LYS A 142 3.98 9.17 16.19
N GLU A 143 2.73 9.23 16.65
CA GLU A 143 2.08 8.11 17.31
C GLU A 143 2.05 6.89 16.37
N GLU A 144 1.69 7.09 15.10
CA GLU A 144 1.62 5.98 14.16
C GLU A 144 3.00 5.43 13.78
N ILE A 145 3.96 6.31 13.47
CA ILE A 145 5.34 5.88 13.15
C ILE A 145 6.00 5.15 14.32
N SER A 146 5.68 5.50 15.57
CA SER A 146 6.23 4.81 16.75
C SER A 146 5.83 3.34 16.87
N LYS A 147 4.80 2.90 16.12
CA LYS A 147 4.33 1.51 16.08
C LYS A 147 5.15 0.65 15.12
N ILE A 148 5.98 1.25 14.28
CA ILE A 148 6.84 0.57 13.31
C ILE A 148 8.15 0.19 14.02
N ASP A 149 8.40 -1.11 14.16
CA ASP A 149 9.58 -1.69 14.82
C ASP A 149 10.90 -1.48 14.06
#